data_AF-E5AWD0-F1
#
_entry.id   AF-E5AWD0-F1
#
_cell.length_a   1.000
_cell.length_b   1.000
_cell.length_c   1.000
_cell.angle_alpha   90.00
_cell.angle_beta   90.00
_cell.angle_gamma   90.00
#
_symmetry.space_group_name_H-M   'P 1'
#
loop_
_entity.id
_entity.type
_entity.pdbx_description
1 polymer ?
#
loop_
_entity_poly.entity_id
_entity_poly.type
_entity_poly.pdbx_seq_one_letter_code
_entity_poly.pdbx_strand_id
1 'polypeptide(L)'
;MRSSHWLAVHGCSHVTMEATGVYWKPVWHVLEGSFELVLGNAAHIRNVPGRKTDVNDATWIAELLAHGLIRSSFVPPAAIQALRDLTRTRK
;
A
#
# COMPACT_ATOMS: atom_id res chain seq x y z
N MET A 1 -1.81 0.81 15.83
CA MET A 1 -0.78 1.64 16.51
C MET A 1 0.62 1.01 16.58
N ARG A 2 0.80 -0.32 16.51
CA ARG A 2 2.15 -0.94 16.59
C ARG A 2 2.97 -0.85 15.30
N SER A 3 2.34 -0.93 14.13
CA SER A 3 3.06 -1.03 12.84
C SER A 3 3.69 0.28 12.38
N SER A 4 3.01 1.42 12.54
CA SER A 4 3.55 2.74 12.16
C SER A 4 4.77 3.13 13.00
N HIS A 5 4.70 2.90 14.32
CA HIS A 5 5.82 3.16 15.22
C HIS A 5 7.03 2.28 14.90
N TRP A 6 6.80 0.99 14.61
CA TRP A 6 7.89 0.08 14.21
C TRP A 6 8.58 0.57 12.92
N LEU A 7 7.82 0.92 11.88
CA LEU A 7 8.37 1.45 10.63
C LEU A 7 9.16 2.75 10.84
N ALA A 8 8.66 3.65 11.69
CA ALA A 8 9.34 4.90 12.02
C ALA A 8 10.67 4.66 12.76
N VAL A 9 10.69 3.73 13.73
CA VAL A 9 11.91 3.36 14.48
C VAL A 9 12.96 2.75 13.55
N HIS A 10 12.54 2.03 12.51
CA HIS A 10 13.44 1.47 11.49
C HIS A 10 13.78 2.47 10.36
N GLY A 11 13.38 3.73 10.47
CA GLY A 11 13.72 4.79 9.51
C GLY A 11 13.08 4.61 8.14
N CYS A 12 11.98 3.87 8.03
CA CYS A 12 11.26 3.72 6.77
C CYS A 12 10.63 5.06 6.37
N SER A 13 10.85 5.51 5.14
CA SER A 13 10.24 6.72 4.59
C SER A 13 9.10 6.42 3.61
N HIS A 14 9.17 5.27 2.93
CA HIS A 14 8.20 4.86 1.91
C HIS A 14 7.55 3.54 2.29
N VAL A 15 6.25 3.41 2.03
CA VAL A 15 5.49 2.17 2.24
C VAL A 15 4.70 1.86 0.98
N THR A 16 4.78 0.62 0.52
CA THR A 16 4.06 0.13 -0.66
C THR A 16 3.04 -0.94 -0.29
N MET A 17 1.90 -0.94 -0.97
CA MET A 17 0.85 -1.94 -0.80
C MET A 17 0.32 -2.38 -2.16
N GLU A 18 -0.08 -3.64 -2.26
CA GLU A 18 -0.70 -4.18 -3.46
C GLU A 18 -2.23 -3.90 -3.48
N ALA A 19 -2.74 -3.43 -4.63
CA ALA A 19 -4.15 -3.11 -4.83
C ALA A 19 -5.04 -4.34 -5.14
N THR A 20 -4.90 -5.45 -4.41
CA THR A 20 -5.68 -6.69 -4.66
C THR A 20 -7.10 -6.70 -4.07
N GLY A 21 -7.52 -5.62 -3.39
CA GLY A 21 -8.85 -5.53 -2.78
C GLY A 21 -9.07 -4.21 -2.02
N VAL A 22 -9.88 -4.23 -0.97
CA VAL A 22 -10.13 -3.07 -0.08
C VAL A 22 -9.27 -3.07 1.19
N TYR A 23 -8.51 -4.13 1.45
CA TYR A 23 -7.74 -4.32 2.68
C TYR A 23 -6.56 -3.34 2.84
N TRP A 24 -6.12 -2.69 1.77
CA TRP A 24 -5.10 -1.64 1.85
C TRP A 24 -5.64 -0.36 2.51
N LYS A 25 -6.95 -0.07 2.40
CA LYS A 25 -7.52 1.21 2.87
C LYS A 25 -7.27 1.47 4.36
N PRO A 26 -7.57 0.54 5.30
CA PRO A 26 -7.36 0.81 6.72
C PRO A 26 -5.88 1.02 7.07
N VAL A 27 -4.97 0.30 6.40
CA VAL A 27 -3.53 0.44 6.61
C VAL A 27 -3.04 1.77 6.04
N TRP A 28 -3.53 2.15 4.85
CA TRP A 28 -3.25 3.44 4.22
C TRP A 28 -3.62 4.59 5.16
N HIS A 29 -4.85 4.61 5.69
CA HIS A 29 -5.30 5.66 6.59
C HIS A 29 -4.48 5.79 7.88
N VAL A 30 -3.90 4.68 8.38
CA VAL A 30 -3.05 4.71 9.59
C VAL A 30 -1.67 5.26 9.30
N LEU A 31 -1.18 5.16 8.06
CA LEU A 31 0.17 5.58 7.66
C LEU A 31 0.18 6.90 6.89
N GLU A 32 -0.98 7.35 6.39
CA GLU A 32 -1.14 8.61 5.67
C GLU A 32 -0.68 9.79 6.53
N GLY A 33 0.14 10.67 5.95
CA GLY A 33 0.72 11.82 6.64
C GLY A 33 1.99 11.52 7.46
N SER A 34 2.37 10.24 7.62
CA SER A 34 3.63 9.85 8.29
C SER A 34 4.65 9.23 7.34
N PHE A 35 4.21 8.67 6.22
CA PHE A 35 5.05 8.00 5.22
C PHE A 35 4.62 8.36 3.80
N GLU A 36 5.55 8.26 2.84
CA GLU A 36 5.23 8.29 1.41
C GLU A 36 4.58 6.96 1.00
N LEU A 37 3.30 7.01 0.65
CA LEU A 37 2.52 5.81 0.36
C LEU A 37 2.40 5.56 -1.14
N VAL A 38 2.70 4.32 -1.55
CA VAL A 38 2.59 3.87 -2.94
C VAL A 38 1.60 2.72 -3.01
N LEU A 39 0.53 2.89 -3.79
CA LEU A 39 -0.41 1.80 -4.06
C LEU A 39 -0.05 1.14 -5.40
N GLY A 40 0.62 0.00 -5.36
CA GLY A 40 1.02 -0.73 -6.57
C GLY A 40 -0.16 -1.48 -7.19
N ASN A 41 -0.31 -1.35 -8.51
CA ASN A 41 -1.27 -2.16 -9.25
C ASN A 41 -0.73 -3.60 -9.36
N ALA A 42 -1.48 -4.57 -8.85
CA ALA A 42 -1.17 -6.00 -8.92
C ALA A 42 -0.88 -6.48 -10.36
N ALA A 43 -1.54 -5.91 -11.37
CA ALA A 43 -1.33 -6.25 -12.77
C ALA A 43 0.04 -5.78 -13.31
N HIS A 44 0.67 -4.79 -12.66
CA HIS A 44 1.97 -4.24 -13.06
C HIS A 44 3.12 -4.73 -12.20
N ILE A 45 2.84 -5.23 -11.00
CA ILE A 45 3.83 -5.90 -10.15
C ILE A 45 4.09 -7.27 -10.78
N ARG A 46 5.31 -7.50 -11.26
CA ARG A 46 5.70 -8.83 -11.76
C ARG A 46 5.62 -9.83 -10.61
N ASN A 47 4.97 -10.96 -10.85
CA ASN A 47 4.92 -12.06 -9.88
C ASN A 47 6.32 -12.54 -9.53
N VAL A 48 6.53 -12.86 -8.25
CA VAL A 48 7.77 -13.48 -7.76
C VAL A 48 7.98 -14.81 -8.49
N PRO A 49 9.11 -15.01 -9.20
CA PRO A 49 9.41 -16.28 -9.83
C PRO A 49 9.66 -17.36 -8.76
N GLY A 50 9.03 -18.53 -8.88
CA GLY A 50 9.23 -19.66 -7.97
C GLY A 50 8.19 -19.75 -6.84
N ARG A 51 8.62 -20.12 -5.63
CA ARG A 51 7.72 -20.39 -4.50
C ARG A 51 7.21 -19.09 -3.87
N LYS A 52 6.03 -18.65 -4.31
CA LYS A 52 5.33 -17.49 -3.74
C LYS A 52 4.98 -17.77 -2.27
N THR A 53 5.42 -16.89 -1.39
CA THR A 53 5.00 -16.79 0.02
C THR A 53 4.72 -15.31 0.30
N ASP A 54 3.86 -15.00 1.27
CA ASP A 54 3.51 -13.61 1.60
C ASP A 54 4.76 -12.77 1.96
N VAL A 55 5.76 -13.40 2.59
CA VAL A 55 7.02 -12.75 2.97
C VAL A 55 7.90 -12.45 1.75
N ASN A 56 8.03 -13.41 0.82
CA ASN A 56 8.81 -13.21 -0.40
C ASN A 56 8.16 -12.17 -1.31
N ASP A 57 6.82 -12.16 -1.36
CA ASP A 57 6.04 -11.18 -2.11
C ASP A 57 6.26 -9.77 -1.56
N ALA A 58 6.15 -9.59 -0.23
CA ALA A 58 6.39 -8.30 0.41
C ALA A 58 7.83 -7.80 0.20
N THR A 59 8.82 -8.69 0.28
CA THR A 59 10.24 -8.36 0.05
C THR A 59 10.46 -7.89 -1.39
N TRP A 60 9.91 -8.63 -2.36
CA TRP A 60 10.02 -8.29 -3.76
C TRP A 60 9.36 -6.94 -4.09
N ILE A 61 8.17 -6.67 -3.55
CA ILE A 61 7.50 -5.38 -3.76
C ILE A 61 8.31 -4.25 -3.11
N ALA A 62 8.95 -4.47 -1.96
CA ALA A 62 9.83 -3.48 -1.34
C ALA A 62 11.07 -3.18 -2.21
N GLU A 63 11.68 -4.20 -2.82
CA GLU A 63 12.79 -4.01 -3.77
C GLU A 63 12.35 -3.21 -5.01
N LEU A 64 11.20 -3.56 -5.60
CA LEU A 64 10.65 -2.82 -6.74
C LEU A 64 10.37 -1.35 -6.39
N LEU A 65 9.89 -1.08 -5.17
CA LEU A 65 9.68 0.28 -4.68
C LEU A 65 11.02 1.02 -4.54
N ALA A 66 12.03 0.40 -3.93
CA ALA A 66 13.35 1.00 -3.72
C ALA A 66 14.03 1.35 -5.06
N HIS A 67 13.79 0.57 -6.11
CA HIS A 67 14.28 0.84 -7.46
C HIS A 67 13.37 1.77 -8.28
N GLY A 68 12.25 2.25 -7.73
CA GLY A 68 11.30 3.11 -8.45
C GLY A 68 10.57 2.41 -9.60
N LEU A 69 10.53 1.08 -9.59
CA LEU A 69 9.95 0.24 -10.64
C LEU A 69 8.43 0.01 -10.45
N ILE A 70 7.86 0.52 -9.36
CA ILE A 70 6.40 0.48 -9.12
C ILE A 70 5.78 1.78 -9.61
N ARG A 71 4.88 1.67 -10.59
CA ARG A 71 3.97 2.76 -10.93
C ARG A 71 2.88 2.85 -9.87
N SER A 72 2.83 3.96 -9.15
CA SER A 72 1.77 4.25 -8.19
C SER A 72 0.41 4.34 -8.88
N SER A 73 -0.59 3.71 -8.29
CA SER A 73 -2.01 3.87 -8.65
C SER A 73 -2.56 5.12 -7.99
N PHE A 74 -3.51 5.77 -8.66
CA PHE A 74 -4.15 6.95 -8.09
C PHE A 74 -5.00 6.56 -6.86
N VAL A 75 -4.64 7.12 -5.71
CA VAL A 75 -5.44 7.06 -4.49
C VAL A 75 -6.07 8.43 -4.27
N PRO A 76 -7.40 8.54 -4.27
CA PRO A 76 -8.05 9.83 -4.02
C PRO A 76 -7.77 10.31 -2.59
N PRO A 77 -7.68 11.63 -2.33
CA PRO A 77 -7.51 12.17 -0.99
C PRO A 77 -8.57 11.66 0.00
N ALA A 78 -8.23 11.61 1.29
CA ALA A 78 -9.09 11.09 2.35
C ALA A 78 -10.53 11.66 2.33
N ALA A 79 -10.69 12.97 2.07
CA ALA A 79 -12.00 13.61 1.98
C ALA A 79 -12.88 12.99 0.86
N ILE A 80 -12.28 12.67 -0.28
CA ILE A 80 -12.97 12.04 -1.42
C ILE A 80 -13.25 10.56 -1.12
N GLN A 81 -12.34 9.86 -0.43
CA GLN A 81 -12.56 8.49 0.02
C GLN A 81 -13.76 8.40 0.98
N ALA A 82 -13.83 9.29 1.96
CA ALA A 82 -14.93 9.36 2.93
C ALA A 82 -16.30 9.60 2.24
N LEU A 83 -16.35 10.52 1.28
CA LEU A 83 -17.56 10.77 0.48
C LEU A 83 -18.00 9.51 -0.30
N ARG A 84 -17.05 8.80 -0.90
CA ARG A 84 -17.34 7.56 -1.64
C ARG A 84 -17.89 6.49 -0.71
N ASP A 85 -17.34 6.33 0.48
CA ASP A 85 -17.82 5.35 1.45
C ASP A 85 -19.27 5.66 1.91
N LEU A 86 -19.62 6.94 2.09
CA LEU A 86 -20.99 7.38 2.39
C LEU A 86 -21.98 7.06 1.26
N THR A 87 -21.60 7.28 -0.01
CA THR A 87 -22.47 6.97 -1.16
C THR A 87 -22.61 5.48 -1.47
N ARG A 88 -21.65 4.65 -1.02
CA ARG A 88 -21.68 3.19 -1.23
C ARG A 88 -22.49 2.44 -0.18
N THR A 89 -22.87 3.12 0.90
CA THR A 89 -23.71 2.59 1.99
C THR A 89 -25.20 2.86 1.74
N ARG A 90 -25.66 2.63 0.50
CA ARG A 90 -27.09 2.53 0.18
C ARG A 90 -27.42 1.08 -0.16
N LYS A 91 -27.80 0.33 0.87
CA LYS A 91 -28.80 -0.73 0.78
C LYS A 91 -29.90 -0.40 1.78
#